data_AF-A0A0Q6RU53-F1
#
_entry.id   AF-A0A0Q6RU53-F1
#
_cell.length_a   1.000
_cell.length_b   1.000
_cell.length_c   1.000
_cell.angle_alpha   90.00
_cell.angle_beta   90.00
_cell.angle_gamma   90.00
#
_symmetry.space_group_name_H-M   'P 1'
#
loop_
_entity.id
_entity.type
_entity.pdbx_description
1 polymer ?
#
loop_
_entity_poly.entity_id
_entity_poly.type
_entity_poly.pdbx_seq_one_letter_code
_entity_poly.pdbx_strand_id
1 'polypeptide(L)' 'MVVNRILEWYRTGINPQDRLPFLATYLGHKDINSTLVYITVTQELLHYANERFRAVGAPCLSMVQEMRP' A
#
# COMPACT_ATOMS: atom_id res chain seq x y z
N MET A 1 15.46 -5.22 2.29
CA MET A 1 14.65 -5.16 1.05
C MET A 1 13.51 -4.17 1.23
N VAL A 2 13.04 -3.53 0.15
CA VAL A 2 11.94 -2.53 0.15
C VAL A 2 10.70 -3.06 0.89
N VAL A 3 10.37 -4.34 0.71
CA VAL A 3 9.27 -5.02 1.43
C VAL A 3 9.39 -4.92 2.96
N ASN A 4 10.60 -5.05 3.54
CA ASN A 4 10.77 -4.98 5.01
C ASN A 4 10.42 -3.60 5.55
N ARG A 5 10.74 -2.55 4.79
CA ARG A 5 10.42 -1.17 5.18
C ARG A 5 8.92 -0.91 5.14
N ILE A 6 8.24 -1.44 4.13
CA ILE A 6 6.78 -1.34 4.02
C ILE A 6 6.10 -2.12 5.15
N LEU A 7 6.59 -3.32 5.47
CA LEU A 7 6.09 -4.12 6.59
C LEU A 7 6.29 -3.43 7.94
N GLU A 8 7.43 -2.79 8.16
CA GLU A 8 7.69 -2.00 9.37
C GLU A 8 6.69 -0.85 9.53
N TRP A 9 6.35 -0.15 8.45
CA TRP A 9 5.31 0.89 8.49
C TRP A 9 3.95 0.32 8.87
N TYR A 10 3.51 -0.77 8.24
CA TYR A 10 2.26 -1.42 8.63
C TYR A 10 2.25 -1.82 10.11
N ARG A 11 3.33 -2.45 10.61
CA ARG A 11 3.45 -2.87 12.02
C ARG A 11 3.44 -1.71 13.01
N THR A 12 3.92 -0.54 12.59
CA THR A 12 3.97 0.68 13.41
C THR A 12 2.74 1.58 13.21
N GLY A 13 1.72 1.11 12.46
CA GLY A 13 0.51 1.88 12.19
C GLY A 13 0.71 3.05 11.22
N ILE A 14 1.86 3.14 10.56
CA ILE A 14 2.14 4.14 9.54
C ILE A 14 1.54 3.65 8.22
N ASN A 15 0.69 4.46 7.61
CA ASN A 15 0.16 4.17 6.27
C ASN A 15 1.29 4.23 5.23
N PRO A 16 1.64 3.10 4.56
CA PRO A 16 2.73 3.10 3.60
C PRO A 16 2.47 3.99 2.39
N GLN A 17 1.21 4.19 2.00
CA GLN A 17 0.84 4.99 0.83
C GLN A 17 1.40 6.42 0.93
N ASP A 18 1.41 6.99 2.14
CA ASP A 18 1.89 8.36 2.41
C ASP A 18 3.43 8.43 2.42
N ARG A 19 4.10 7.28 2.54
CA ARG A 19 5.56 7.16 2.63
C ARG A 19 6.22 6.71 1.33
N LEU A 20 5.47 6.08 0.43
CA LEU A 20 6.00 5.58 -0.85
C LEU A 20 6.69 6.66 -1.71
N PRO A 21 6.20 7.91 -1.80
CA PRO A 21 6.92 8.95 -2.54
C PRO A 21 8.32 9.24 -1.98
N PHE A 22 8.46 9.29 -0.65
CA PHE A 22 9.75 9.49 0.01
C PHE A 22 10.67 8.29 -0.19
N LEU A 23 10.12 7.07 -0.19
CA LEU A 23 10.88 5.86 -0.49
C LEU A 23 11.41 5.87 -1.92
N ALA A 24 10.59 6.31 -2.88
CA ALA A 24 10.99 6.45 -4.27
C ALA A 24 12.18 7.41 -4.40
N THR A 25 12.10 8.60 -3.78
CA THR A 25 13.21 9.55 -3.76
C THR A 25 14.47 8.95 -3.10
N TYR A 26 14.32 8.25 -1.98
CA TYR A 26 15.45 7.61 -1.29
C TYR A 26 16.14 6.54 -2.16
N LEU A 27 15.38 5.81 -2.97
CA LEU A 27 15.90 4.82 -3.92
C LEU A 27 16.47 5.45 -5.21
N GLY A 28 16.42 6.78 -5.35
CA GLY A 28 16.87 7.49 -6.55
C GLY A 28 15.87 7.44 -7.71
N HIS A 29 14.61 7.09 -7.44
CA HIS A 29 13.56 7.03 -8.45
C HIS A 29 12.85 8.38 -8.63
N LYS A 30 12.50 8.69 -9.88
CA LYS A 30 11.73 9.88 -10.25
C LYS A 30 10.28 9.80 -9.76
N ASP A 31 9.72 8.59 -9.70
CA ASP A 31 8.32 8.36 -9.36
C ASP A 31 8.10 7.02 -8.64
N ILE A 32 6.87 6.84 -8.16
CA ILE A 32 6.45 5.64 -7.45
C ILE A 32 6.43 4.39 -8.35
N ASN A 33 6.13 4.53 -9.65
CA ASN A 33 6.01 3.38 -10.56
C ASN A 33 7.35 2.67 -10.71
N SER A 34 8.43 3.45 -10.77
CA SER A 34 9.80 2.94 -10.75
C SER A 34 10.17 2.22 -9.44
N THR A 35 9.42 2.45 -8.35
CA THR A 35 9.61 1.77 -7.05
C THR A 35 8.81 0.48 -6.94
N LEU A 36 7.66 0.36 -7.60
CA LEU A 36 6.77 -0.79 -7.48
C LEU A 36 7.46 -2.11 -7.87
N VAL A 37 8.37 -2.07 -8.86
CA VAL A 37 9.14 -3.26 -9.30
C VAL A 37 10.07 -3.83 -8.22
N TYR A 38 10.38 -3.05 -7.17
CA TYR A 38 11.20 -3.49 -6.04
C TYR A 38 10.37 -4.03 -4.87
N ILE A 39 9.04 -3.93 -4.95
CA ILE A 39 8.15 -4.44 -3.90
C ILE A 39 7.89 -5.92 -4.15
N THR A 40 8.60 -6.78 -3.42
CA THR A 40 8.31 -8.21 -3.40
C THR A 40 6.96 -8.45 -2.75
N VAL A 41 6.02 -9.06 -3.48
CA VAL A 41 4.69 -9.42 -2.99
C VAL A 41 4.79 -10.68 -2.13
N THR A 42 4.90 -10.51 -0.82
CA THR A 42 4.89 -11.62 0.15
C THR A 42 3.48 -11.84 0.70
N GLN A 43 3.23 -13.03 1.26
CA GLN A 43 1.96 -13.31 1.94
C GLN A 43 1.70 -12.34 3.10
N GLU A 44 2.74 -12.01 3.87
CA GLU A 44 2.64 -11.05 4.97
C GLU A 44 2.26 -9.65 4.47
N LEU A 45 2.89 -9.18 3.39
CA LEU A 45 2.56 -7.88 2.80
C LEU A 45 1.12 -7.85 2.29
N LEU A 46 0.68 -8.91 1.62
CA LEU A 46 -0.69 -9.05 1.13
C LEU A 46 -1.70 -9.04 2.29
N HIS A 47 -1.39 -9.68 3.41
CA HIS A 47 -2.25 -9.67 4.58
C HIS A 47 -2.49 -8.24 5.08
N TYR A 48 -1.43 -7.46 5.35
CA TYR A 48 -1.56 -6.07 5.78
C TYR A 48 -2.26 -5.18 4.74
N ALA A 49 -1.97 -5.37 3.46
CA ALA A 49 -2.63 -4.63 2.38
C ALA A 49 -4.13 -4.93 2.33
N ASN A 50 -4.53 -6.19 2.56
CA ASN A 50 -5.92 -6.61 2.57
C ASN A 50 -6.68 -6.03 3.77
N GLU A 51 -6.08 -6.03 4.96
CA GLU A 51 -6.66 -5.38 6.15
C GLU A 51 -6.92 -3.89 5.90
N ARG A 52 -5.94 -3.18 5.32
CA ARG A 52 -6.11 -1.78 4.92
C ARG A 52 -7.23 -1.62 3.88
N PHE A 53 -7.28 -2.49 2.87
CA PHE A 53 -8.32 -2.46 1.85
C PHE A 53 -9.71 -2.64 2.47
N ARG A 54 -9.89 -3.58 3.40
CA ARG A 54 -11.17 -3.77 4.11
C ARG A 54 -11.58 -2.52 4.90
N ALA A 55 -10.62 -1.87 5.56
CA ALA A 55 -10.89 -0.69 6.37
C ALA A 55 -11.20 0.57 5.54
N VAL A 56 -10.51 0.77 4.41
CA VAL A 56 -10.53 2.04 3.67
C VAL A 56 -11.15 1.93 2.27
N GLY A 57 -10.87 0.84 1.55
CA GLY A 57 -11.27 0.66 0.15
C GLY A 57 -12.62 -0.02 -0.04
N ALA A 58 -12.90 -1.08 0.72
CA ALA A 58 -14.13 -1.86 0.63
C ALA A 58 -15.41 -1.02 0.85
N PRO A 59 -15.45 -0.05 1.80
CA PRO A 59 -16.63 0.80 1.98
C PRO A 59 -16.98 1.65 0.74
N CYS A 60 -15.98 2.05 -0.05
CA CYS A 60 -16.23 2.79 -1.28
C CYS A 60 -16.92 1.92 -2.35
N LEU A 61 -16.67 0.61 -2.34
CA LEU A 61 -17.31 -0.32 -3.27
C LEU A 61 -18.77 -0.59 -2.93
N SER A 62 -19.13 -0.65 -1.64
CA SER A 62 -20.52 -0.81 -1.22
C SER A 62 -21.37 0.40 -1.59
N MET A 63 -20.84 1.61 -1.47
CA MET A 63 -21.54 2.83 -1.92
C MET A 63 -21.81 2.82 -3.43
N VAL A 64 -20.86 2.32 -4.23
CA VAL A 64 -21.03 2.20 -5.69
C VAL A 64 -22.08 1.14 -6.05
N GLN A 65 -22.25 0.09 -5.24
CA GLN A 65 -23.30 -0.92 -5.46
C GLN A 65 -24.69 -0.40 -5.12
N GLU A 66 -24.84 0.39 -4.06
CA GLU A 66 -26.13 1.00 -3.68
C GLU A 66 -26.62 2.07 -4.68
N MET A 67 -25.71 2.67 -5.45
CA MET A 67 -26.04 3.65 -6.50
C MET A 67 -26.41 3.03 -7.86
N ARG A 68 -26.38 1.70 -8.00
CA ARG A 68 -26.77 1.01 -9.24
C ARG A 68 -28.27 0.65 -9.17
N PRO A 69 -29.11 1.12 -10.11
CA PRO A 69 -30.57 0.93 -10.07
C PRO A 69 -30.99 -0.53 -10.27
#